data_AF-A0A2M9K5J2-F1
#
_entry.id   AF-A0A2M9K5J2-F1
#
_cell.length_a   1.000
_cell.length_b   1.000
_cell.length_c   1.000
_cell.angle_alpha   90.00
_cell.angle_beta   90.00
_cell.angle_gamma   90.00
#
_symmetry.space_group_name_H-M   'P 1'
#
loop_
_entity.id
_entity.type
_entity.pdbx_description
1 polymer ?
#
loop_
_entity_poly.entity_id
_entity_poly.type
_entity_poly.pdbx_seq_one_letter_code
_entity_poly.pdbx_strand_id
1 'polypeptide(L)'
;MTCGRQNQRRAGLALAAAALLLAGCGQLADTKGADGAKDGAKGGAAAGASPSSSSSASAKASVAPLGPGEVRVGGEVAKPYSVTLADLRKLPQASVEVKFTSAKGEQRHTYQGVPLHDVLKTAEPRFDAAKKNGQLRGFVSATGGGDYRALFAWAEIDPGFAKSQVLLAVSEDGVAFDDAAGPRLVVPQDTKGGRYVSELNQLWVGVVDPVVDGAK
;
A
#
# COMPACT_ATOMS: atom_id res chain seq x y z
N MET A 1 11.31 -59.95 6.73
CA MET A 1 11.72 -59.05 7.83
C MET A 1 10.78 -57.84 7.81
N THR A 2 9.69 -57.79 8.59
CA THR A 2 9.58 -57.16 9.94
C THR A 2 10.26 -55.77 9.99
N CYS A 3 9.72 -54.69 10.54
CA CYS A 3 8.49 -54.31 11.26
C CYS A 3 8.69 -52.83 11.68
N GLY A 4 7.61 -52.09 11.96
CA GLY A 4 7.61 -50.83 12.75
C GLY A 4 7.47 -49.57 11.89
N ARG A 5 6.31 -48.92 11.73
CA ARG A 5 5.19 -48.52 12.61
C ARG A 5 5.57 -47.44 13.66
N GLN A 6 4.91 -46.29 13.48
CA GLN A 6 4.49 -45.26 14.47
C GLN A 6 5.57 -44.36 15.11
N ASN A 7 5.38 -43.04 14.98
CA ASN A 7 4.69 -42.31 16.06
C ASN A 7 4.10 -40.97 15.59
N GLN A 8 2.78 -40.85 15.71
CA GLN A 8 2.07 -39.58 15.69
C GLN A 8 2.05 -38.99 17.09
N ARG A 9 2.19 -37.67 17.21
CA ARG A 9 1.68 -36.93 18.37
C ARG A 9 0.86 -35.73 17.90
N ARG A 10 -0.45 -35.86 18.10
CA ARG A 10 -1.43 -34.78 18.14
C ARG A 10 -1.38 -34.12 19.51
N ALA A 11 -1.48 -32.79 19.55
CA ALA A 11 -2.05 -31.96 20.61
C ALA A 11 -2.02 -30.51 20.06
N GLY A 12 -3.00 -29.63 20.20
CA GLY A 12 -4.23 -29.61 20.97
C GLY A 12 -4.70 -28.14 20.97
N LEU A 13 -5.99 -27.98 20.70
CA LEU A 13 -6.85 -26.79 20.72
C LEU A 13 -6.62 -25.78 21.87
N ALA A 14 -6.81 -24.48 21.64
CA ALA A 14 -7.68 -23.63 22.48
C ALA A 14 -7.88 -22.20 21.90
N LEU A 15 -9.14 -21.87 21.66
CA LEU A 15 -9.68 -20.51 21.48
C LEU A 15 -9.62 -19.73 22.81
N ALA A 16 -9.44 -18.41 22.74
CA ALA A 16 -10.04 -17.50 23.70
C ALA A 16 -10.37 -16.16 23.01
N ALA A 17 -11.67 -15.89 22.86
CA ALA A 17 -12.21 -14.60 22.50
C ALA A 17 -12.38 -13.75 23.77
N ALA A 18 -12.11 -12.46 23.69
CA ALA A 18 -12.53 -11.48 24.69
C ALA A 18 -13.09 -10.26 23.97
N ALA A 19 -14.40 -10.10 24.06
CA ALA A 19 -15.12 -8.89 23.71
C ALA A 19 -15.25 -8.02 24.97
N LEU A 20 -15.08 -6.71 24.84
CA LEU A 20 -15.51 -5.73 25.84
C LEU A 20 -16.25 -4.57 25.16
N LEU A 21 -17.53 -4.44 25.52
CA LEU A 21 -18.44 -3.32 25.23
C LEU A 21 -18.37 -2.31 26.37
N LEU A 22 -18.46 -1.01 26.06
CA LEU A 22 -19.04 0.09 26.87
C LEU A 22 -19.32 1.24 25.88
N ALA A 23 -20.57 1.59 25.55
CA ALA A 23 -21.56 2.33 26.34
C ALA A 23 -21.12 3.76 26.68
N GLY A 24 -21.83 4.77 26.16
CA GLY A 24 -21.65 6.17 26.53
C GLY A 24 -22.52 7.15 25.73
N CYS A 25 -23.66 7.53 26.30
CA CYS A 25 -24.63 8.50 25.81
C CYS A 25 -24.17 9.97 25.89
N GLY A 26 -24.67 10.79 24.96
CA GLY A 26 -25.40 12.04 25.24
C GLY A 26 -24.60 13.30 25.60
N GLN A 27 -24.89 14.42 24.92
CA GLN A 27 -25.67 15.51 25.50
C GLN A 27 -26.06 16.55 24.44
N LEU A 28 -27.32 16.99 24.52
CA LEU A 28 -27.89 18.17 23.88
C LEU A 28 -27.29 19.47 24.45
N ALA A 29 -27.31 20.53 23.64
CA ALA A 29 -27.31 21.91 24.12
C ALA A 29 -28.39 22.72 23.39
N ASP A 30 -29.42 23.06 24.15
CA ASP A 30 -30.42 24.11 23.89
C ASP A 30 -29.81 25.50 24.06
N THR A 31 -30.16 26.46 23.19
CA THR A 31 -30.40 27.87 23.57
C THR A 31 -31.43 28.55 22.66
N LYS A 32 -32.67 28.59 23.14
CA LYS A 32 -33.63 29.72 23.21
C LYS A 32 -33.26 31.07 22.52
N GLY A 33 -34.06 31.42 21.50
CA GLY A 33 -35.10 32.48 21.55
C GLY A 33 -34.75 33.96 21.26
N ALA A 34 -35.37 34.51 20.20
CA ALA A 34 -36.14 35.79 20.12
C ALA A 34 -36.30 36.19 18.62
N ASP A 35 -37.46 36.05 17.98
CA ASP A 35 -38.61 36.98 17.89
C ASP A 35 -38.38 38.23 17.01
N GLY A 36 -39.31 38.52 16.08
CA GLY A 36 -39.47 39.84 15.49
C GLY A 36 -39.54 40.00 13.95
N ALA A 37 -40.73 39.74 13.39
CA ALA A 37 -41.49 40.62 12.47
C ALA A 37 -40.93 41.10 11.09
N LYS A 38 -41.56 40.52 10.05
CA LYS A 38 -42.40 41.16 8.99
C LYS A 38 -41.84 42.03 7.84
N ASP A 39 -42.54 41.78 6.72
CA ASP A 39 -42.88 42.59 5.55
C ASP A 39 -41.88 42.66 4.38
N GLY A 40 -42.38 42.23 3.23
CA GLY A 40 -41.64 42.09 1.99
C GLY A 40 -41.68 43.32 1.10
N ALA A 41 -40.86 43.27 0.05
CA ALA A 41 -41.04 44.01 -1.18
C ALA A 41 -40.22 43.38 -2.29
N LYS A 42 -40.66 43.67 -3.50
CA LYS A 42 -40.52 42.91 -4.74
C LYS A 42 -39.45 43.56 -5.63
N GLY A 43 -38.62 42.73 -6.26
CA GLY A 43 -38.08 42.87 -7.62
C GLY A 43 -37.21 44.09 -7.99
N GLY A 44 -36.00 43.81 -8.50
CA GLY A 44 -35.20 44.79 -9.24
C GLY A 44 -33.85 44.22 -9.67
N ALA A 45 -33.60 44.17 -10.97
CA ALA A 45 -32.55 43.43 -11.67
C ALA A 45 -31.09 43.94 -11.49
N ALA A 46 -30.15 43.04 -11.80
CA ALA A 46 -29.04 43.20 -12.77
C ALA A 46 -27.60 42.98 -12.26
N ALA A 47 -26.95 42.03 -12.93
CA ALA A 47 -25.55 41.98 -13.35
C ALA A 47 -24.39 42.10 -12.32
N GLY A 48 -23.58 41.05 -12.25
CA GLY A 48 -22.25 41.09 -11.65
C GLY A 48 -21.53 39.75 -11.78
N ALA A 49 -20.86 39.53 -12.90
CA ALA A 49 -19.95 38.40 -13.07
C ALA A 49 -18.68 38.62 -12.20
N SER A 50 -18.29 37.60 -11.46
CA SER A 50 -16.88 37.29 -11.18
C SER A 50 -16.78 35.84 -10.71
N PRO A 51 -16.14 34.95 -11.49
CA PRO A 51 -15.77 33.65 -10.99
C PRO A 51 -14.57 33.88 -10.06
N SER A 52 -14.76 33.65 -8.76
CA SER A 52 -13.63 33.51 -7.84
C SER A 52 -12.90 32.21 -8.18
N SER A 53 -11.98 32.31 -9.14
CA SER A 53 -10.98 31.30 -9.45
C SER A 53 -10.11 31.11 -8.21
N SER A 54 -10.49 30.15 -7.36
CA SER A 54 -9.62 29.64 -6.32
C SER A 54 -8.60 28.74 -7.01
N SER A 55 -7.55 29.36 -7.57
CA SER A 55 -6.35 28.64 -7.97
C SER A 55 -5.70 28.10 -6.71
N SER A 56 -6.12 26.89 -6.32
CA SER A 56 -5.32 26.05 -5.44
C SER A 56 -4.06 25.71 -6.21
N ALA A 57 -3.02 26.53 -6.04
CA ALA A 57 -1.68 26.25 -6.51
C ALA A 57 -1.26 24.96 -5.81
N SER A 58 -1.37 23.86 -6.54
CA SER A 58 -0.83 22.56 -6.16
C SER A 58 0.63 22.78 -5.81
N ALA A 59 0.95 22.72 -4.51
CA ALA A 59 2.31 22.75 -4.02
C ALA A 59 3.00 21.53 -4.64
N LYS A 60 3.74 21.76 -5.72
CA LYS A 60 4.57 20.75 -6.37
C LYS A 60 5.62 20.38 -5.33
N ALA A 61 5.34 19.33 -4.56
CA ALA A 61 6.25 18.82 -3.55
C ALA A 61 7.62 18.65 -4.21
N SER A 62 8.59 19.46 -3.79
CA SER A 62 9.97 19.31 -4.20
C SER A 62 10.45 18.02 -3.55
N VAL A 63 10.39 16.94 -4.32
CA VAL A 63 10.87 15.63 -3.91
C VAL A 63 12.40 15.75 -3.89
N ALA A 64 12.99 15.72 -2.70
CA ALA A 64 14.45 15.79 -2.52
C ALA A 64 15.15 14.76 -3.44
N PRO A 65 16.42 14.95 -3.85
CA PRO A 65 17.14 13.93 -4.59
C PRO A 65 17.20 12.61 -3.81
N LEU A 66 17.03 11.48 -4.49
CA LEU A 66 17.17 10.15 -3.88
C LEU A 66 18.64 9.83 -3.68
N GLY A 67 18.98 9.23 -2.53
CA GLY A 67 20.27 8.61 -2.29
C GLY A 67 20.45 7.33 -3.11
N PRO A 68 21.70 6.82 -3.23
CA PRO A 68 21.99 5.56 -3.91
C PRO A 68 21.20 4.40 -3.28
N GLY A 69 20.54 3.58 -4.11
CA GLY A 69 19.74 2.44 -3.66
C GLY A 69 18.58 2.78 -2.71
N GLU A 70 18.16 4.05 -2.62
CA GLU A 70 17.08 4.50 -1.75
C GLU A 70 15.71 4.27 -2.40
N VAL A 71 14.78 3.68 -1.65
CA VAL A 71 13.36 3.57 -1.99
C VAL A 71 12.54 4.43 -1.04
N ARG A 72 11.74 5.33 -1.60
CA ARG A 72 10.76 6.10 -0.82
C ARG A 72 9.43 5.39 -0.74
N VAL A 73 8.90 5.28 0.47
CA VAL A 73 7.58 4.73 0.75
C VAL A 73 6.66 5.87 1.20
N GLY A 74 5.55 6.06 0.48
CA GLY A 74 4.61 7.15 0.75
C GLY A 74 3.20 6.86 0.25
N GLY A 75 2.40 7.93 0.13
CA GLY A 75 1.00 7.88 -0.26
C GLY A 75 0.05 7.85 0.93
N GLU A 76 -1.02 7.06 0.83
CA GLU A 76 -2.04 6.86 1.88
C GLU A 76 -1.49 6.00 3.02
N VAL A 77 -0.54 6.56 3.77
CA VAL A 77 0.19 5.92 4.85
C VAL A 77 0.32 6.87 6.05
N ALA A 78 0.38 6.34 7.27
CA ALA A 78 0.55 7.17 8.47
C ALA A 78 2.01 7.56 8.71
N LYS A 79 2.96 6.73 8.28
CA LYS A 79 4.41 6.88 8.50
C LYS A 79 5.17 6.76 7.18
N PRO A 80 5.18 7.80 6.33
CA PRO A 80 6.04 7.80 5.14
C PRO A 80 7.51 7.73 5.57
N TYR A 81 8.31 6.95 4.86
CA TYR A 81 9.72 6.74 5.19
C TYR A 81 10.55 6.37 3.96
N SER A 82 11.87 6.43 4.10
CA SER A 82 12.83 5.94 3.11
C SER A 82 13.57 4.72 3.63
N VAL A 83 13.89 3.78 2.75
CA VAL A 83 14.70 2.61 3.07
C VAL A 83 15.79 2.43 2.02
N THR A 84 17.02 2.16 2.45
CA THR A 84 18.13 1.91 1.53
C THR A 84 18.28 0.42 1.23
N LEU A 85 18.95 0.08 0.13
CA LEU A 85 19.33 -1.29 -0.19
C LEU A 85 20.12 -1.95 0.97
N ALA A 86 20.98 -1.19 1.65
CA ALA A 86 21.73 -1.65 2.81
C ALA A 86 20.82 -1.97 4.01
N ASP A 87 19.76 -1.20 4.22
CA ASP A 87 18.80 -1.45 5.30
C ASP A 87 17.90 -2.64 4.99
N LEU A 88 17.47 -2.80 3.73
CA LEU A 88 16.68 -3.95 3.30
C LEU A 88 17.39 -5.28 3.58
N ARG A 89 18.72 -5.34 3.43
CA ARG A 89 19.53 -6.53 3.72
C ARG A 89 19.54 -6.93 5.20
N LYS A 90 19.24 -6.00 6.10
CA LYS A 90 19.20 -6.25 7.56
C LYS A 90 17.83 -6.78 8.00
N LEU A 91 16.81 -6.69 7.14
CA LEU A 91 15.47 -7.18 7.42
C LEU A 91 15.36 -8.69 7.15
N PRO A 92 14.33 -9.37 7.69
CA PRO A 92 14.07 -10.78 7.39
C PRO A 92 13.95 -11.04 5.88
N GLN A 93 14.81 -11.91 5.37
CA GLN A 93 14.85 -12.25 3.95
C GLN A 93 13.95 -13.44 3.63
N ALA A 94 13.32 -13.41 2.46
CA ALA A 94 12.66 -14.52 1.79
C ALA A 94 13.39 -14.82 0.48
N SER A 95 13.27 -16.06 -0.01
CA SER A 95 13.83 -16.51 -1.28
C SER A 95 12.73 -17.08 -2.16
N VAL A 96 12.74 -16.74 -3.45
CA VAL A 96 11.78 -17.22 -4.45
C VAL A 96 12.50 -17.63 -5.73
N GLU A 97 12.18 -18.82 -6.22
CA GLU A 97 12.51 -19.22 -7.59
C GLU A 97 11.41 -18.73 -8.53
N VAL A 98 11.79 -18.10 -9.63
CA VAL A 98 10.85 -17.60 -10.64
C VAL A 98 11.17 -18.16 -12.02
N LYS A 99 10.11 -18.29 -12.83
CA LYS A 99 10.20 -18.60 -14.25
C LYS A 99 9.29 -17.65 -15.00
N PHE A 100 9.83 -16.92 -15.96
CA PHE A 100 9.06 -15.95 -16.74
C PHE A 100 9.64 -15.80 -18.15
N THR A 101 8.81 -15.35 -19.08
CA THR A 101 9.26 -15.01 -20.44
C THR A 101 9.62 -13.53 -20.52
N SER A 102 10.73 -13.23 -21.20
CA SER A 102 11.19 -11.88 -21.54
C SER A 102 11.48 -11.77 -23.04
N ALA A 103 11.91 -10.59 -23.49
CA ALA A 103 12.43 -10.42 -24.85
C ALA A 103 13.64 -11.33 -25.17
N LYS A 104 14.35 -11.83 -24.14
CA LYS A 104 15.47 -12.75 -24.26
C LYS A 104 15.06 -14.23 -24.22
N GLY A 105 13.76 -14.52 -24.23
CA GLY A 105 13.21 -15.88 -24.10
C GLY A 105 12.83 -16.24 -22.67
N GLU A 106 12.74 -17.55 -22.39
CA GLU A 106 12.47 -18.05 -21.04
C GLU A 106 13.62 -17.74 -20.10
N GLN A 107 13.29 -17.25 -18.90
CA GLN A 107 14.24 -16.90 -17.85
C GLN A 107 13.93 -17.72 -16.61
N ARG A 108 14.96 -18.07 -15.85
CA ARG A 108 14.84 -18.72 -14.54
C ARG A 108 15.89 -18.15 -13.61
N HIS A 109 15.45 -17.63 -12.48
CA HIS A 109 16.29 -16.98 -11.50
C HIS A 109 15.82 -17.30 -10.08
N THR A 110 16.73 -17.21 -9.13
CA THR A 110 16.44 -17.20 -7.69
C THR A 110 16.66 -15.79 -7.17
N TYR A 111 15.62 -15.19 -6.59
CA TYR A 111 15.73 -13.88 -5.97
C TYR A 111 15.64 -14.00 -4.45
N GLN A 112 16.44 -13.20 -3.75
CA GLN A 112 16.33 -13.02 -2.31
C GLN A 112 16.01 -11.56 -2.01
N GLY A 113 15.12 -11.35 -1.05
CA GLY A 113 14.66 -10.01 -0.69
C GLY A 113 13.67 -10.00 0.46
N VAL A 114 13.12 -8.82 0.73
CA VAL A 114 12.09 -8.63 1.75
C VAL A 114 10.71 -8.74 1.09
N PRO A 115 9.72 -9.44 1.67
CA PRO A 115 8.36 -9.40 1.15
C PRO A 115 7.84 -7.95 1.05
N LEU A 116 7.28 -7.57 -0.10
CA LEU A 116 6.82 -6.20 -0.35
C LEU A 116 5.80 -5.74 0.69
N HIS A 117 4.90 -6.64 1.10
CA HIS A 117 3.93 -6.37 2.16
C HIS A 117 4.60 -6.01 3.49
N ASP A 118 5.71 -6.64 3.84
CA ASP A 118 6.43 -6.36 5.09
C ASP A 118 7.17 -5.02 5.05
N VAL A 119 7.63 -4.59 3.87
CA VAL A 119 8.16 -3.23 3.66
C VAL A 119 7.03 -2.21 3.85
N LEU A 120 5.88 -2.44 3.22
CA LEU A 120 4.78 -1.46 3.22
C LEU A 120 4.02 -1.38 4.54
N LYS A 121 3.86 -2.48 5.29
CA LYS A 121 3.17 -2.46 6.59
C LYS A 121 3.87 -1.55 7.60
N THR A 122 5.19 -1.37 7.47
CA THR A 122 5.99 -0.45 8.31
C THR A 122 5.56 1.01 8.14
N ALA A 123 5.02 1.37 6.97
CA ALA A 123 4.48 2.71 6.73
C ALA A 123 3.10 2.94 7.35
N GLU A 124 2.47 1.90 7.91
CA GLU A 124 1.09 1.94 8.44
C GLU A 124 0.07 2.46 7.40
N PRO A 125 -0.23 1.67 6.35
CA PRO A 125 -1.21 2.03 5.33
C PRO A 125 -2.57 2.42 5.92
N ARG A 126 -3.13 3.53 5.43
CA ARG A 126 -4.42 4.08 5.90
C ARG A 126 -5.57 3.54 5.06
N PHE A 127 -5.97 2.32 5.35
CA PHE A 127 -7.20 1.76 4.80
C PHE A 127 -8.39 2.05 5.72
N ASP A 128 -9.58 2.18 5.13
CA ASP A 128 -10.82 2.45 5.86
C ASP A 128 -11.24 1.22 6.68
N ALA A 129 -10.92 1.24 7.98
CA ALA A 129 -11.26 0.17 8.91
C ALA A 129 -12.76 0.08 9.24
N ALA A 130 -13.55 1.13 8.96
CA ALA A 130 -15.00 1.09 9.15
C ALA A 130 -15.70 0.28 8.04
N LYS A 131 -15.03 0.10 6.89
CA LYS A 131 -15.50 -0.77 5.82
C LYS A 131 -14.95 -2.19 6.01
N LYS A 132 -15.85 -3.18 5.95
CA LYS A 132 -15.44 -4.58 5.85
C LYS A 132 -14.45 -4.75 4.69
N ASN A 133 -13.28 -5.31 4.99
CA ASN A 133 -12.17 -5.51 4.06
C ASN A 133 -11.71 -4.21 3.36
N GLY A 134 -11.63 -3.08 4.08
CA GLY A 134 -11.21 -1.77 3.57
C GLY A 134 -9.95 -1.79 2.69
N GLN A 135 -8.97 -2.61 3.08
CA GLN A 135 -7.70 -2.80 2.38
C GLN A 135 -7.83 -3.33 0.94
N LEU A 136 -8.94 -3.96 0.57
CA LEU A 136 -9.16 -4.45 -0.80
C LEU A 136 -9.35 -3.33 -1.82
N ARG A 137 -9.53 -2.08 -1.38
CA ARG A 137 -9.55 -0.89 -2.24
C ARG A 137 -8.15 -0.25 -2.37
N GLY A 138 -7.18 -0.80 -1.65
CA GLY A 138 -5.80 -0.32 -1.65
C GLY A 138 -5.03 -0.83 -2.86
N PHE A 139 -4.11 -0.01 -3.35
CA PHE A 139 -3.14 -0.38 -4.37
C PHE A 139 -1.76 0.18 -4.04
N VAL A 140 -0.75 -0.36 -4.71
CA VAL A 140 0.63 0.09 -4.64
C VAL A 140 1.09 0.42 -6.05
N SER A 141 1.62 1.63 -6.23
CA SER A 141 2.38 2.00 -7.42
C SER A 141 3.87 1.90 -7.11
N ALA A 142 4.56 1.11 -7.92
CA ALA A 142 6.00 0.97 -7.88
C ALA A 142 6.62 1.76 -9.03
N THR A 143 7.64 2.56 -8.76
CA THR A 143 8.39 3.34 -9.76
C THR A 143 9.87 2.98 -9.69
N GLY A 144 10.46 2.68 -10.85
CA GLY A 144 11.86 2.32 -11.00
C GLY A 144 12.62 3.26 -11.93
N GLY A 145 13.72 2.75 -12.47
CA GLY A 145 14.58 3.45 -13.43
C GLY A 145 13.82 3.93 -14.66
N GLY A 146 14.21 5.10 -15.18
CA GLY A 146 13.69 5.63 -16.44
C GLY A 146 12.17 5.85 -16.49
N ASP A 147 11.52 6.11 -15.34
CA ASP A 147 10.06 6.30 -15.15
C ASP A 147 9.18 5.04 -15.18
N TYR A 148 9.78 3.86 -15.31
CA TYR A 148 9.05 2.60 -15.39
C TYR A 148 8.16 2.37 -14.18
N ARG A 149 6.90 1.99 -14.42
CA ARG A 149 5.88 1.80 -13.37
C ARG A 149 5.12 0.49 -13.50
N ALA A 150 4.80 -0.09 -12.35
CA ALA A 150 3.87 -1.21 -12.22
C ALA A 150 2.89 -0.96 -11.07
N LEU A 151 1.68 -1.51 -11.19
CA LEU A 151 0.64 -1.48 -10.16
C LEU A 151 0.41 -2.88 -9.57
N PHE A 152 0.09 -2.88 -8.28
CA PHE A 152 -0.30 -4.06 -7.53
C PHE A 152 -1.53 -3.72 -6.69
N ALA A 153 -2.56 -4.56 -6.71
CA ALA A 153 -3.59 -4.46 -5.69
C ALA A 153 -3.00 -4.85 -4.33
N TRP A 154 -3.46 -4.24 -3.24
CA TRP A 154 -3.00 -4.62 -1.90
C TRP A 154 -3.23 -6.11 -1.60
N ALA A 155 -4.36 -6.64 -2.09
CA ALA A 155 -4.72 -8.05 -1.95
C ALA A 155 -3.73 -9.01 -2.63
N GLU A 156 -2.96 -8.57 -3.64
CA GLU A 156 -1.94 -9.39 -4.30
C GLU A 156 -0.69 -9.59 -3.42
N ILE A 157 -0.48 -8.76 -2.41
CA ILE A 157 0.70 -8.83 -1.55
C ILE A 157 0.36 -9.17 -0.09
N ASP A 158 -0.90 -8.98 0.31
CA ASP A 158 -1.40 -9.33 1.63
C ASP A 158 -1.47 -10.86 1.81
N PRO A 159 -0.72 -11.44 2.78
CA PRO A 159 -0.69 -12.89 3.02
C PRO A 159 -2.04 -13.47 3.48
N GLY A 160 -2.98 -12.62 3.91
CA GLY A 160 -4.35 -13.01 4.23
C GLY A 160 -5.24 -13.25 2.99
N PHE A 161 -4.80 -12.84 1.79
CA PHE A 161 -5.57 -12.96 0.55
C PHE A 161 -4.84 -13.79 -0.50
N ALA A 162 -3.69 -13.32 -0.96
CA ALA A 162 -2.90 -14.00 -1.96
C ALA A 162 -1.70 -14.68 -1.31
N LYS A 163 -1.30 -15.83 -1.87
CA LYS A 163 -0.09 -16.56 -1.45
C LYS A 163 1.15 -16.10 -2.22
N SER A 164 1.05 -15.02 -2.98
CA SER A 164 2.13 -14.47 -3.81
C SER A 164 3.20 -13.82 -2.94
N GLN A 165 4.43 -14.27 -3.10
CA GLN A 165 5.60 -13.71 -2.43
C GLN A 165 6.23 -12.62 -3.30
N VAL A 166 5.50 -11.53 -3.53
CA VAL A 166 6.09 -10.37 -4.22
C VAL A 166 7.22 -9.84 -3.35
N LEU A 167 8.44 -9.85 -3.89
CA LEU A 167 9.64 -9.44 -3.15
C LEU A 167 10.13 -8.09 -3.62
N LEU A 168 10.67 -7.34 -2.67
CA LEU A 168 11.68 -6.31 -2.91
C LEU A 168 13.06 -6.97 -2.81
N ALA A 169 13.56 -7.44 -3.95
CA ALA A 169 14.78 -8.22 -4.07
C ALA A 169 16.04 -7.35 -3.91
N VAL A 170 17.04 -7.93 -3.23
CA VAL A 170 18.36 -7.33 -2.96
C VAL A 170 19.50 -8.13 -3.59
N SER A 171 19.19 -9.31 -4.15
CA SER A 171 20.12 -10.16 -4.91
C SER A 171 19.40 -11.05 -5.91
N GLU A 172 20.13 -11.49 -6.93
CA GLU A 172 19.71 -12.42 -7.98
C GLU A 172 20.77 -13.50 -8.15
N ASP A 173 20.36 -14.78 -8.13
CA ASP A 173 21.22 -15.95 -8.29
C ASP A 173 22.45 -15.94 -7.36
N GLY A 174 22.26 -15.46 -6.13
CA GLY A 174 23.31 -15.33 -5.11
C GLY A 174 24.22 -14.12 -5.27
N VAL A 175 24.01 -13.29 -6.30
CA VAL A 175 24.76 -12.05 -6.53
C VAL A 175 23.98 -10.87 -5.98
N ALA A 176 24.56 -10.19 -4.99
CA ALA A 176 23.98 -8.99 -4.40
C ALA A 176 23.98 -7.82 -5.40
N PHE A 177 22.89 -7.05 -5.43
CA PHE A 177 22.81 -5.83 -6.23
C PHE A 177 23.75 -4.75 -5.67
N ASP A 178 24.25 -3.83 -6.49
CA ASP A 178 24.91 -2.63 -5.98
C ASP A 178 23.88 -1.48 -5.84
N ASP A 179 24.32 -0.36 -5.27
CA ASP A 179 23.43 0.79 -5.04
C ASP A 179 22.97 1.46 -6.35
N ALA A 180 23.70 1.25 -7.45
CA ALA A 180 23.32 1.77 -8.77
C ALA A 180 22.18 0.96 -9.38
N ALA A 181 22.24 -0.38 -9.29
CA ALA A 181 21.17 -1.27 -9.68
C ALA A 181 19.94 -1.14 -8.76
N GLY A 182 20.18 -0.84 -7.48
CA GLY A 182 19.14 -0.72 -6.46
C GLY A 182 18.36 -2.02 -6.23
N PRO A 183 17.32 -1.98 -5.39
CA PRO A 183 16.44 -3.12 -5.23
C PRO A 183 15.52 -3.29 -6.44
N ARG A 184 15.10 -4.54 -6.70
CA ARG A 184 14.19 -4.89 -7.80
C ARG A 184 12.90 -5.50 -7.27
N LEU A 185 11.74 -5.10 -7.80
CA LEU A 185 10.51 -5.87 -7.55
C LEU A 185 10.52 -7.18 -8.32
N VAL A 186 10.13 -8.26 -7.65
CA VAL A 186 10.04 -9.60 -8.21
C VAL A 186 8.65 -10.15 -7.93
N VAL A 187 8.01 -10.67 -8.98
CA VAL A 187 6.59 -11.04 -8.96
C VAL A 187 6.46 -12.50 -9.39
N PRO A 188 6.57 -13.47 -8.45
CA PRO A 188 6.70 -14.88 -8.80
C PRO A 188 5.52 -15.48 -9.56
N GLN A 189 4.32 -14.93 -9.37
CA GLN A 189 3.11 -15.41 -10.03
C GLN A 189 2.99 -14.97 -11.50
N ASP A 190 3.81 -14.03 -11.95
CA ASP A 190 3.73 -13.51 -13.31
C ASP A 190 4.45 -14.41 -14.31
N THR A 191 3.78 -14.68 -15.44
CA THR A 191 4.38 -15.42 -16.55
C THR A 191 5.32 -14.57 -17.41
N LYS A 192 5.24 -13.24 -17.28
CA LYS A 192 6.11 -12.28 -17.97
C LYS A 192 6.77 -11.36 -16.95
N GLY A 193 8.02 -10.97 -17.20
CA GLY A 193 8.77 -10.06 -16.33
C GLY A 193 8.31 -8.60 -16.33
N GLY A 194 7.15 -8.27 -16.91
CA GLY A 194 6.69 -6.88 -17.10
C GLY A 194 6.34 -6.13 -15.82
N ARG A 195 6.22 -6.81 -14.67
CA ARG A 195 6.06 -6.13 -13.36
C ARG A 195 7.34 -6.18 -12.52
N TYR A 196 8.46 -6.61 -13.10
CA TYR A 196 9.74 -6.67 -12.42
C TYR A 196 10.42 -5.30 -12.55
N VAL A 197 10.12 -4.42 -11.60
CA VAL A 197 10.59 -3.04 -11.61
C VAL A 197 12.04 -2.99 -11.12
N SER A 198 12.99 -2.70 -12.01
CA SER A 198 14.41 -2.52 -11.68
C SER A 198 14.71 -1.09 -11.25
N GLU A 199 15.82 -0.87 -10.53
CA GLU A 199 16.20 0.44 -10.00
C GLU A 199 15.03 1.09 -9.22
N LEU A 200 14.34 0.27 -8.41
CA LEU A 200 13.17 0.72 -7.68
C LEU A 200 13.56 1.88 -6.76
N ASN A 201 12.80 2.95 -6.84
CA ASN A 201 13.07 4.18 -6.10
C ASN A 201 11.84 4.76 -5.39
N GLN A 202 10.63 4.32 -5.76
CA GLN A 202 9.41 4.74 -5.09
C GLN A 202 8.38 3.62 -4.99
N LEU A 203 7.75 3.54 -3.83
CA LEU A 203 6.54 2.80 -3.53
C LEU A 203 5.49 3.77 -3.00
N TRP A 204 4.34 3.81 -3.65
CA TRP A 204 3.25 4.71 -3.30
C TRP A 204 1.97 3.90 -3.03
N VAL A 205 1.44 3.99 -1.82
CA VAL A 205 0.15 3.39 -1.48
C VAL A 205 -0.98 4.35 -1.84
N GLY A 206 -2.03 3.85 -2.48
CA GLY A 206 -3.24 4.61 -2.77
C GLY A 206 -4.50 3.80 -2.49
N VAL A 207 -5.64 4.48 -2.55
CA VAL A 207 -6.99 3.89 -2.41
C VAL A 207 -7.85 4.37 -3.55
N VAL A 208 -8.61 3.48 -4.19
CA VAL A 208 -9.40 3.80 -5.41
C VAL A 208 -10.63 4.66 -5.09
N ASP A 209 -11.29 4.47 -3.94
CA ASP A 209 -12.52 5.16 -3.56
C ASP A 209 -12.45 5.69 -2.11
N PRO A 210 -11.92 6.90 -1.85
CA PRO A 210 -11.94 7.47 -0.51
C PRO A 210 -13.37 7.80 -0.04
N VAL A 211 -14.30 8.07 -0.97
CA VAL A 211 -15.71 8.42 -0.71
C VAL A 211 -16.59 7.79 -1.79
N VAL A 212 -17.70 7.15 -1.40
CA VAL A 212 -18.75 6.66 -2.31
C VAL A 212 -19.93 7.62 -2.17
N ASP A 213 -20.40 8.22 -3.27
CA ASP A 213 -21.66 8.96 -3.26
C ASP A 213 -22.80 8.02 -2.83
N GLY A 214 -23.57 8.45 -1.82
CA GLY A 214 -24.77 7.72 -1.38
C GLY A 214 -24.68 6.98 -0.04
N ALA A 215 -23.92 7.51 0.93
CA ALA A 215 -24.19 7.18 2.33
C ALA A 215 -25.65 7.58 2.67
N LYS A 216 -26.50 6.58 2.86
CA LYS A 216 -27.72 6.65 3.67
C LYS A 216 -27.52 5.79 4.90
#